data_AF-A0ABD4DJF1-F1
#
_entry.id   AF-A0ABD4DJF1-F1
#
_cell.length_a   1.000
_cell.length_b   1.000
_cell.length_c   1.000
_cell.angle_alpha   90.00
_cell.angle_beta   90.00
_cell.angle_gamma   90.00
#
_symmetry.space_group_name_H-M   'P 1'
#
loop_
_entity.id
_entity.type
_entity.pdbx_description
1 polymer ?
#
loop_
_entity_poly.entity_id
_entity_poly.type
_entity_poly.pdbx_seq_one_letter_code
_entity_poly.pdbx_strand_id
1 'polypeptide(L)'
;MNIKAFFLYTSILLACISCKQIPVQSATVSAPQWLAKTYKHVIMIEDEHMVKLGENYLVDIPIQEKPDSVYAFFLNADIPIERLKKPSNFYPSINEFILIVPDWKYYKIIAEEASKQGILIEPLVTNNYYHITRNGGEIKTDSTHISGNGHPYISYTEPEIPKGMLQVYYTDSYGSVCCPRDPKWDNKQDDASFIKEFEKNKKLKITDTYRQNNGKEGEHAIYYTLSGLTSLQRLSFILEKKSQGITNKEKKDIVFAPQIFTPHFVKIEKEGFRKMIKVN
;
A
#
# COMPACT_ATOMS: atom_id res chain seq x y z
N MET A 1 50.60 71.81 10.38
CA MET A 1 50.72 71.30 11.77
C MET A 1 49.30 71.15 12.30
N ASN A 2 48.73 70.00 12.62
CA ASN A 2 49.20 68.62 12.74
C ASN A 2 48.08 67.67 12.29
N ILE A 3 48.50 66.54 11.73
CA ILE A 3 47.70 65.36 11.36
C ILE A 3 47.22 64.64 12.63
N LYS A 4 46.01 64.06 12.59
CA LYS A 4 45.74 62.67 13.02
C LYS A 4 44.34 62.24 12.55
N ALA A 5 44.34 61.41 11.51
CA ALA A 5 43.24 60.55 11.14
C ALA A 5 43.02 59.49 12.23
N PHE A 6 41.78 59.13 12.52
CA PHE A 6 41.48 57.81 13.06
C PHE A 6 40.22 57.26 12.40
N PHE A 7 40.44 56.13 11.74
CA PHE A 7 39.49 55.26 11.05
C PHE A 7 38.36 54.81 11.99
N LEU A 8 37.12 54.79 11.50
CA LEU A 8 36.10 53.89 12.03
C LEU A 8 35.69 52.94 10.89
N TYR A 9 36.37 51.79 10.88
CA TYR A 9 36.11 50.68 9.99
C TYR A 9 34.96 49.82 10.55
N THR A 10 34.13 49.37 9.63
CA THR A 10 33.21 48.23 9.66
C THR A 10 33.42 47.17 10.74
N SER A 11 32.32 46.74 11.37
CA SER A 11 32.17 45.40 11.95
C SER A 11 30.70 44.97 11.87
N ILE A 12 30.35 44.29 10.78
CA ILE A 12 29.16 43.44 10.66
C ILE A 12 29.46 42.19 11.46
N LEU A 13 28.78 42.01 12.60
CA LEU A 13 28.85 40.80 13.40
C LEU A 13 27.88 39.77 12.80
N LEU A 14 28.44 38.81 12.06
CA LEU A 14 27.82 37.50 11.84
C LEU A 14 27.71 36.81 13.21
N ALA A 15 26.49 36.72 13.74
CA ALA A 15 26.18 35.70 14.74
C ALA A 15 25.74 34.44 14.01
N CYS A 16 26.70 33.52 13.81
CA CYS A 16 26.45 32.17 13.36
C CYS A 16 25.45 31.49 14.30
N ILE A 17 24.27 31.14 13.79
CA ILE A 17 23.36 30.20 14.45
C ILE A 17 24.06 28.85 14.43
N SER A 18 24.71 28.51 15.53
CA SER A 18 25.34 27.22 15.73
C SER A 18 24.25 26.16 15.82
N CYS A 19 24.02 25.44 14.72
CA CYS A 19 23.17 24.26 14.68
C CYS A 19 23.79 23.21 15.62
N LYS A 20 23.25 23.05 16.83
CA LYS A 20 23.69 22.00 17.76
C LYS A 20 23.10 20.68 17.28
N GLN A 21 23.87 19.92 16.51
CA GLN A 21 23.60 18.50 16.32
C GLN A 21 23.78 17.79 17.67
N ILE A 22 22.73 17.17 18.17
CA ILE A 22 22.80 16.30 19.35
C ILE A 22 23.50 15.01 18.90
N PRO A 23 24.68 14.66 19.45
CA PRO A 23 25.34 13.43 19.09
C PRO A 23 24.63 12.26 19.77
N VAL A 24 23.89 11.48 18.99
CA VAL A 24 23.43 10.16 19.42
C VAL A 24 24.62 9.21 19.30
N GLN A 25 25.17 8.75 20.43
CA GLN A 25 26.13 7.65 20.44
C GLN A 25 25.43 6.38 19.93
N SER A 26 25.61 6.03 18.66
CA SER A 26 25.23 4.72 18.15
C SER A 26 26.36 3.73 18.43
N ALA A 27 26.07 2.71 19.23
CA ALA A 27 26.92 1.52 19.25
C ALA A 27 26.99 0.98 17.81
N THR A 28 28.19 0.72 17.32
CA THR A 28 28.43 0.22 15.95
C THR A 28 28.02 -1.24 15.87
N VAL A 29 26.71 -1.50 15.85
CA VAL A 29 26.15 -2.80 15.51
C VAL A 29 26.41 -3.00 14.02
N SER A 30 27.11 -4.08 13.67
CA SER A 30 27.29 -4.44 12.27
C SER A 30 25.93 -4.55 11.59
N ALA A 31 25.77 -3.91 10.43
CA ALA A 31 24.52 -3.97 9.67
C ALA A 31 24.08 -5.44 9.47
N PRO A 32 22.78 -5.74 9.61
CA PRO A 32 22.28 -7.09 9.37
C PRO A 32 22.65 -7.58 7.97
N GLN A 33 22.94 -8.88 7.84
CA GLN A 33 23.36 -9.46 6.56
C GLN A 33 22.31 -9.30 5.44
N TRP A 34 21.02 -9.25 5.79
CA TRP A 34 19.93 -9.05 4.85
C TRP A 34 19.79 -7.60 4.35
N LEU A 35 20.39 -6.63 5.05
CA LEU A 35 20.26 -5.21 4.69
C LEU A 35 21.15 -4.91 3.47
N ALA A 36 20.53 -4.63 2.33
CA ALA A 36 21.26 -4.25 1.13
C ALA A 36 21.86 -2.85 1.25
N LYS A 37 23.02 -2.63 0.58
CA LYS A 37 23.60 -1.27 0.43
C LYS A 37 22.79 -0.38 -0.52
N THR A 38 21.96 -0.99 -1.37
CA THR A 38 21.18 -0.29 -2.39
C THR A 38 19.86 -1.01 -2.61
N TYR A 39 18.77 -0.26 -2.61
CA TYR A 39 17.45 -0.69 -3.05
C TYR A 39 17.08 0.02 -4.34
N LYS A 40 16.98 -0.74 -5.43
CA LYS A 40 16.48 -0.25 -6.71
C LYS A 40 14.99 -0.54 -6.84
N HIS A 41 14.28 0.30 -7.59
CA HIS A 41 12.85 0.14 -7.84
C HIS A 41 11.99 0.09 -6.57
N VAL A 42 12.32 0.94 -5.59
CA VAL A 42 11.52 1.06 -4.37
C VAL A 42 10.17 1.68 -4.71
N ILE A 43 9.11 1.04 -4.25
CA ILE A 43 7.73 1.49 -4.48
C ILE A 43 7.33 2.34 -3.28
N MET A 44 7.04 3.61 -3.54
CA MET A 44 6.62 4.54 -2.49
C MET A 44 5.11 4.38 -2.24
N ILE A 45 4.73 4.30 -0.97
CA ILE A 45 3.33 4.27 -0.53
C ILE A 45 3.10 5.51 0.33
N GLU A 46 2.51 6.54 -0.28
CA GLU A 46 2.14 7.81 0.37
C GLU A 46 0.65 7.92 0.55
N ASP A 47 0.18 8.89 1.36
CA ASP A 47 -1.23 9.07 1.71
C ASP A 47 -2.19 9.13 0.50
N GLU A 48 -1.74 9.67 -0.63
CA GLU A 48 -2.53 9.71 -1.87
C GLU A 48 -2.75 8.32 -2.51
N HIS A 49 -1.89 7.36 -2.21
CA HIS A 49 -1.95 5.99 -2.69
C HIS A 49 -2.80 5.09 -1.82
N MET A 50 -3.36 5.58 -0.71
CA MET A 50 -4.30 4.78 0.08
C MET A 50 -5.51 5.53 0.52
N VAL A 51 -6.50 4.73 0.87
CA VAL A 51 -7.74 5.19 1.48
C VAL A 51 -8.13 4.21 2.56
N LYS A 52 -8.67 4.77 3.64
CA LYS A 52 -9.19 4.03 4.79
C LYS A 52 -10.71 4.19 4.86
N LEU A 53 -11.41 3.08 5.09
CA LEU A 53 -12.84 3.06 5.43
C LEU A 53 -13.07 2.11 6.61
N GLY A 54 -13.38 2.68 7.78
CA GLY A 54 -13.34 1.94 9.04
C GLY A 54 -11.93 1.41 9.29
N GLU A 55 -11.78 0.12 9.56
CA GLU A 55 -10.48 -0.53 9.76
C GLU A 55 -9.92 -1.21 8.49
N ASN A 56 -10.47 -0.88 7.31
CA ASN A 56 -10.07 -1.44 6.03
C ASN A 56 -9.32 -0.40 5.20
N TYR A 57 -8.29 -0.85 4.48
CA TYR A 57 -7.45 0.00 3.64
C TYR A 57 -7.45 -0.53 2.22
N LEU A 58 -7.46 0.35 1.23
CA LEU A 58 -7.06 0.03 -0.14
C LEU A 58 -5.73 0.73 -0.40
N VAL A 59 -4.69 -0.03 -0.69
CA VAL A 59 -3.43 0.50 -1.26
C VAL A 59 -3.57 0.42 -2.77
N ASP A 60 -3.75 1.57 -3.39
CA ASP A 60 -4.12 1.72 -4.80
C ASP A 60 -2.89 1.80 -5.70
N ILE A 61 -2.03 0.79 -5.61
CA ILE A 61 -0.80 0.69 -6.40
C ILE A 61 -0.80 -0.66 -7.13
N PRO A 62 -0.84 -0.69 -8.47
CA PRO A 62 -0.90 -1.93 -9.21
C PRO A 62 0.51 -2.52 -9.41
N ILE A 63 0.78 -3.66 -8.78
CA ILE A 63 2.09 -4.32 -8.84
C ILE A 63 1.96 -5.69 -9.49
N GLN A 64 2.91 -6.01 -10.37
CA GLN A 64 3.04 -7.37 -10.88
C GLN A 64 3.76 -8.21 -9.86
N GLU A 65 3.00 -9.03 -9.15
CA GLU A 65 3.51 -9.93 -8.12
C GLU A 65 4.32 -11.08 -8.73
N LYS A 66 5.55 -11.25 -8.25
CA LYS A 66 6.46 -12.34 -8.61
C LYS A 66 6.86 -13.07 -7.32
N PRO A 67 6.39 -14.31 -7.09
CA PRO A 67 6.59 -15.00 -5.82
C PRO A 67 8.05 -15.19 -5.39
N ASP A 68 8.95 -15.29 -6.36
CA ASP A 68 10.38 -15.52 -6.13
C ASP A 68 11.21 -14.21 -6.10
N SER A 69 10.54 -13.04 -6.07
CA SER A 69 11.20 -11.73 -6.06
C SER A 69 11.07 -11.04 -4.70
N VAL A 70 12.12 -10.32 -4.31
CA VAL A 70 12.11 -9.45 -3.13
C VAL A 70 11.72 -8.04 -3.54
N TYR A 71 10.64 -7.53 -2.96
CA TYR A 71 10.16 -6.16 -3.19
C TYR A 71 10.69 -5.21 -2.12
N ALA A 72 10.82 -3.93 -2.42
CA ALA A 72 11.12 -2.91 -1.43
C ALA A 72 10.05 -1.82 -1.48
N PHE A 73 9.44 -1.55 -0.33
CA PHE A 73 8.40 -0.55 -0.16
C PHE A 73 8.87 0.54 0.79
N PHE A 74 8.65 1.80 0.42
CA PHE A 74 8.81 2.92 1.33
C PHE A 74 7.44 3.36 1.80
N LEU A 75 7.10 3.08 3.06
CA LEU A 75 5.80 3.34 3.65
C LEU A 75 5.82 4.69 4.37
N ASN A 76 5.41 5.73 3.66
CA ASN A 76 5.18 7.06 4.22
C ASN A 76 3.75 7.21 4.77
N ALA A 77 2.84 6.36 4.28
CA ALA A 77 1.46 6.24 4.72
C ALA A 77 1.25 5.90 6.19
N ASP A 78 0.13 6.38 6.77
CA ASP A 78 -0.36 5.89 8.06
C ASP A 78 -1.11 4.54 7.93
N ILE A 79 -0.34 3.47 7.67
CA ILE A 79 -0.82 2.08 7.67
C ILE A 79 -0.07 1.31 8.77
N PRO A 80 -0.77 0.67 9.72
CA PRO A 80 -0.08 -0.14 10.72
C PRO A 80 0.67 -1.31 10.06
N ILE A 81 1.97 -1.43 10.34
CA ILE A 81 2.86 -2.42 9.72
C ILE A 81 2.31 -3.87 9.86
N GLU A 82 1.70 -4.19 10.99
CA GLU A 82 1.08 -5.50 11.23
C GLU A 82 -0.01 -5.87 10.21
N ARG A 83 -0.65 -4.87 9.59
CA ARG A 83 -1.64 -5.08 8.53
C ARG A 83 -0.99 -5.52 7.21
N LEU A 84 0.23 -5.06 6.94
CA LEU A 84 1.00 -5.37 5.73
C LEU A 84 1.67 -6.74 5.81
N LYS A 85 1.83 -7.33 6.99
CA LYS A 85 2.47 -8.65 7.15
C LYS A 85 1.61 -9.82 6.69
N LYS A 86 0.28 -9.69 6.74
CA LYS A 86 -0.66 -10.80 6.49
C LYS A 86 -0.65 -11.25 5.01
N PRO A 87 -0.38 -12.54 4.71
CA PRO A 87 -0.35 -13.06 3.34
C PRO A 87 -1.66 -12.88 2.57
N SER A 88 -2.81 -12.93 3.23
CA SER A 88 -4.11 -12.83 2.54
C SER A 88 -4.49 -11.42 2.08
N ASN A 89 -3.70 -10.40 2.43
CA ASN A 89 -4.14 -9.00 2.35
C ASN A 89 -3.24 -8.15 1.44
N PHE A 90 -1.96 -8.01 1.78
CA PHE A 90 -1.05 -7.08 1.11
C PHE A 90 -0.19 -7.82 0.08
N TYR A 91 -0.54 -7.71 -1.21
CA TYR A 91 0.07 -8.42 -2.34
C TYR A 91 0.30 -9.91 -2.05
N PRO A 92 -0.75 -10.74 -2.14
CA PRO A 92 -0.75 -12.08 -1.56
C PRO A 92 0.29 -13.06 -2.10
N SER A 93 0.75 -12.87 -3.33
CA SER A 93 1.76 -13.71 -3.97
C SER A 93 3.18 -13.22 -3.71
N ILE A 94 3.38 -12.06 -3.06
CA ILE A 94 4.71 -11.60 -2.63
C ILE A 94 5.06 -12.28 -1.30
N ASN A 95 6.05 -13.16 -1.33
CA ASN A 95 6.49 -13.90 -0.15
C ASN A 95 7.58 -13.18 0.64
N GLU A 96 8.37 -12.33 0.00
CA GLU A 96 9.49 -11.65 0.64
C GLU A 96 9.55 -10.18 0.24
N PHE A 97 9.68 -9.28 1.22
CA PHE A 97 9.83 -7.86 0.95
C PHE A 97 10.52 -7.10 2.09
N ILE A 98 11.11 -5.97 1.73
CA ILE A 98 11.65 -4.96 2.62
C ILE A 98 10.63 -3.84 2.77
N LEU A 99 10.35 -3.46 4.01
CA LEU A 99 9.53 -2.30 4.33
C LEU A 99 10.41 -1.25 5.01
N ILE A 100 10.46 -0.05 4.43
CA ILE A 100 11.20 1.10 4.94
C ILE A 100 10.15 2.08 5.48
N VAL A 101 10.22 2.40 6.76
CA VAL A 101 9.23 3.25 7.45
C VAL A 101 9.95 4.39 8.15
N PRO A 102 9.59 5.67 7.90
CA PRO A 102 10.08 6.79 8.68
C PRO A 102 9.85 6.58 10.18
N ASP A 103 10.80 6.96 11.03
CA ASP A 103 10.57 6.98 12.47
C ASP A 103 9.70 8.17 12.87
N TRP A 104 8.40 8.02 12.67
CA TRP A 104 7.41 9.06 13.00
C TRP A 104 7.44 9.48 14.45
N LYS A 105 7.83 8.60 15.38
CA LYS A 105 7.98 8.94 16.79
C LYS A 105 9.15 9.91 16.97
N TYR A 106 10.30 9.62 16.36
CA TYR A 106 11.45 10.52 16.35
C TYR A 106 11.09 11.88 15.72
N TYR A 107 10.51 11.89 14.52
CA TYR A 107 10.16 13.14 13.83
C TYR A 107 9.15 13.98 14.62
N LYS A 108 8.18 13.33 15.27
CA LYS A 108 7.22 14.02 16.15
C LYS A 108 7.92 14.68 17.34
N ILE A 109 8.86 13.98 17.99
CA ILE A 109 9.64 14.55 19.12
C ILE A 109 10.44 15.76 18.65
N ILE A 110 11.12 15.68 17.51
CA ILE A 110 11.90 16.81 16.98
C ILE A 110 11.00 18.00 16.63
N ALA A 111 9.85 17.76 16.00
CA ALA A 111 8.89 18.82 15.67
C ALA A 111 8.32 19.51 16.92
N GLU A 112 8.00 18.74 17.96
CA GLU A 112 7.54 19.28 19.25
C GLU A 112 8.62 20.12 19.93
N GLU A 113 9.88 19.69 19.91
CA GLU A 113 11.00 20.42 20.50
C GLU A 113 11.31 21.72 19.75
N ALA A 114 11.33 21.66 18.42
CA ALA A 114 11.48 22.83 17.54
C ALA A 114 10.41 23.89 17.84
N SER A 115 9.16 23.45 17.99
CA SER A 115 8.03 24.31 18.34
C SER A 115 8.18 24.95 19.73
N LYS A 116 8.53 24.17 20.76
CA LYS A 116 8.74 24.67 22.14
C LYS A 116 9.86 25.70 22.23
N GLN A 117 10.94 25.49 21.48
CA GLN A 117 12.10 26.37 21.49
C GLN A 117 11.96 27.55 20.52
N GLY A 118 10.94 27.55 19.65
CA GLY A 118 10.77 28.58 18.62
C GLY A 118 11.91 28.60 17.60
N ILE A 119 12.56 27.45 17.37
CA ILE A 119 13.70 27.30 16.44
C ILE A 119 13.37 26.31 15.34
N LEU A 120 14.10 26.39 14.24
CA LEU A 120 14.12 25.33 13.23
C LEU A 120 15.18 24.30 13.63
N ILE A 121 14.78 23.04 13.76
CA ILE A 121 15.67 21.89 13.94
C ILE A 121 15.56 21.06 12.67
N GLU A 122 16.67 20.88 11.95
CA GLU A 122 16.74 19.95 10.82
C GLU A 122 16.92 18.52 11.37
N PRO A 123 15.92 17.62 11.22
CA PRO A 123 16.01 16.28 11.78
C PRO A 123 17.01 15.43 10.99
N LEU A 124 17.71 14.53 11.68
CA LEU A 124 18.45 13.48 10.99
C LEU A 124 17.46 12.54 10.30
N VAL A 125 17.75 12.15 9.06
CA VAL A 125 17.00 11.09 8.39
C VAL A 125 17.06 9.84 9.26
N THR A 126 15.89 9.33 9.64
CA THR A 126 15.76 8.22 10.58
C THR A 126 14.64 7.30 10.10
N ASN A 127 14.99 6.05 9.82
CA ASN A 127 14.07 5.05 9.26
C ASN A 127 14.24 3.70 9.96
N ASN A 128 13.13 2.99 10.10
CA ASN A 128 13.07 1.58 10.46
C ASN A 128 13.00 0.74 9.18
N TYR A 129 13.85 -0.28 9.09
CA TYR A 129 13.86 -1.26 8.01
C TYR A 129 13.34 -2.57 8.56
N TYR A 130 12.38 -3.18 7.87
CA TYR A 130 11.85 -4.50 8.19
C TYR A 130 12.09 -5.43 7.01
N HIS A 131 12.62 -6.61 7.27
CA HIS A 131 12.67 -7.71 6.32
C HIS A 131 11.57 -8.70 6.68
N ILE A 132 10.58 -8.83 5.80
CA ILE A 132 9.39 -9.64 6.05
C ILE A 132 9.41 -10.81 5.07
N THR A 133 9.34 -12.01 5.61
CA THR A 133 9.24 -13.26 4.84
C THR A 133 7.98 -14.03 5.26
N ARG A 134 7.22 -14.51 4.28
CA ARG A 134 5.98 -15.28 4.43
C ARG A 134 6.19 -16.67 3.84
N ASN A 135 6.25 -17.69 4.67
CA ASN A 135 6.46 -19.08 4.23
C ASN A 135 5.40 -20.00 4.84
N GLY A 136 4.52 -20.56 4.00
CA GLY A 136 3.60 -21.62 4.43
C GLY A 136 2.67 -21.26 5.59
N GLY A 137 2.35 -19.98 5.78
CA GLY A 137 1.53 -19.48 6.88
C GLY A 137 2.31 -18.89 8.06
N GLU A 138 3.63 -19.11 8.12
CA GLU A 138 4.51 -18.44 9.07
C GLU A 138 4.98 -17.09 8.53
N ILE A 139 5.05 -16.09 9.42
CA ILE A 139 5.55 -14.76 9.11
C ILE A 139 6.81 -14.54 9.96
N LYS A 140 7.93 -14.29 9.31
CA LYS A 140 9.18 -13.86 9.95
C LYS A 140 9.40 -12.38 9.68
N THR A 141 9.87 -11.66 10.70
CA THR A 141 10.17 -10.23 10.59
C THR A 141 11.46 -9.94 11.34
N ASP A 142 12.49 -9.59 10.59
CA ASP A 142 13.71 -8.99 11.12
C ASP A 142 13.64 -7.47 10.97
N SER A 143 14.28 -6.73 11.86
CA SER A 143 14.29 -5.27 11.76
C SER A 143 15.63 -4.66 12.15
N THR A 144 15.90 -3.48 11.60
CA THR A 144 17.00 -2.63 12.02
C THR A 144 16.61 -1.17 11.93
N HIS A 145 17.21 -0.36 12.77
CA HIS A 145 16.97 1.07 12.83
C HIS A 145 18.24 1.80 12.38
N ILE A 146 18.08 2.81 11.52
CA ILE A 146 19.19 3.63 11.03
C ILE A 146 18.80 5.09 11.21
N SER A 147 19.72 5.87 11.81
CA SER A 147 19.60 7.32 11.99
C SER A 147 20.87 8.00 11.51
N GLY A 148 20.72 9.11 10.79
CA GLY A 148 21.82 9.90 10.27
C GLY A 148 22.47 9.25 9.06
N ASN A 149 23.77 8.98 9.14
CA ASN A 149 24.52 8.40 8.02
C ASN A 149 24.40 6.87 7.98
N GLY A 150 24.53 6.28 6.79
CA GLY A 150 24.55 4.82 6.62
C GLY A 150 23.26 4.21 6.06
N HIS A 151 22.28 5.03 5.67
CA HIS A 151 21.13 4.56 4.92
C HIS A 151 21.56 3.94 3.58
N PRO A 152 20.95 2.82 3.15
CA PRO A 152 21.06 2.33 1.80
C PRO A 152 20.70 3.39 0.77
N TYR A 153 21.34 3.37 -0.39
CA TYR A 153 20.90 4.18 -1.52
C TYR A 153 19.53 3.68 -2.01
N ILE A 154 18.56 4.59 -2.15
CA ILE A 154 17.19 4.28 -2.57
C ILE A 154 16.91 4.98 -3.89
N SER A 155 16.48 4.20 -4.89
CA SER A 155 15.92 4.75 -6.12
C SER A 155 14.47 4.29 -6.28
N TYR A 156 13.56 5.24 -6.49
CA TYR A 156 12.13 4.99 -6.59
C TYR A 156 11.71 4.62 -8.01
N THR A 157 10.59 3.91 -8.15
CA THR A 157 9.96 3.62 -9.44
C THR A 157 8.45 3.55 -9.27
N GLU A 158 7.71 4.13 -10.22
CA GLU A 158 6.27 3.98 -10.31
C GLU A 158 5.91 2.66 -10.99
N PRO A 159 5.01 1.85 -10.41
CA PRO A 159 4.56 0.62 -11.05
C PRO A 159 3.75 0.89 -12.32
N GLU A 160 4.09 0.18 -13.40
CA GLU A 160 3.37 0.26 -14.66
C GLU A 160 2.43 -0.94 -14.84
N ILE A 161 1.31 -0.73 -15.53
CA ILE A 161 0.39 -1.79 -15.94
C ILE A 161 1.00 -2.53 -17.14
N PRO A 162 1.34 -3.83 -17.02
CA PRO A 162 1.91 -4.58 -18.12
C PRO A 162 0.95 -4.66 -19.31
N LYS A 163 1.50 -4.59 -20.54
CA LYS A 163 0.70 -4.73 -21.77
C LYS A 163 -0.04 -6.08 -21.79
N GLY A 164 -1.33 -6.03 -22.12
CA GLY A 164 -2.17 -7.24 -22.20
C GLY A 164 -2.60 -7.81 -20.84
N MET A 165 -2.40 -7.07 -19.75
CA MET A 165 -2.96 -7.40 -18.44
C MET A 165 -4.08 -6.43 -18.07
N LEU A 166 -5.00 -6.96 -17.27
CA LEU A 166 -6.11 -6.23 -16.67
C LEU A 166 -5.76 -5.91 -15.22
N GLN A 167 -5.84 -4.65 -14.82
CA GLN A 167 -5.80 -4.26 -13.41
C GLN A 167 -7.15 -4.56 -12.77
N VAL A 168 -7.16 -5.40 -11.74
CA VAL A 168 -8.36 -5.87 -11.07
C VAL A 168 -8.31 -5.54 -9.59
N TYR A 169 -9.38 -4.92 -9.09
CA TYR A 169 -9.52 -4.58 -7.66
C TYR A 169 -10.30 -5.64 -6.89
N TYR A 170 -11.20 -6.34 -7.56
CA TYR A 170 -11.96 -7.43 -6.96
C TYR A 170 -12.23 -8.53 -7.97
N THR A 171 -12.10 -9.77 -7.51
CA THR A 171 -12.42 -10.96 -8.30
C THR A 171 -13.46 -11.77 -7.53
N ASP A 172 -14.62 -11.98 -8.12
CA ASP A 172 -15.61 -12.93 -7.61
C ASP A 172 -15.56 -14.22 -8.41
N SER A 173 -15.09 -15.29 -7.78
CA SER A 173 -14.99 -16.62 -8.40
C SER A 173 -16.09 -17.54 -7.91
N TYR A 174 -16.70 -18.28 -8.84
CA TYR A 174 -17.72 -19.29 -8.63
C TYR A 174 -17.21 -20.64 -9.13
N GLY A 175 -17.34 -21.67 -8.29
CA GLY A 175 -17.09 -23.07 -8.62
C GLY A 175 -18.28 -23.75 -9.29
N SER A 176 -18.27 -25.09 -9.35
CA SER A 176 -19.28 -25.88 -10.07
C SER A 176 -20.68 -25.65 -9.52
N VAL A 177 -21.70 -25.67 -10.39
CA VAL A 177 -23.11 -25.59 -9.99
C VAL A 177 -23.61 -26.94 -9.43
N CYS A 178 -22.93 -28.06 -9.74
CA CYS A 178 -23.43 -29.40 -9.43
C CYS A 178 -22.52 -30.25 -8.54
N CYS A 179 -21.21 -30.43 -8.82
CA CYS A 179 -20.44 -31.54 -8.21
C CYS A 179 -18.93 -31.26 -7.99
N PRO A 180 -18.49 -30.90 -6.76
CA PRO A 180 -19.31 -30.41 -5.67
C PRO A 180 -19.84 -29.02 -6.00
N ARG A 181 -21.11 -28.78 -5.67
CA ARG A 181 -21.72 -27.47 -5.83
C ARG A 181 -21.01 -26.44 -4.94
N ASP A 182 -20.60 -25.32 -5.51
CA ASP A 182 -20.08 -24.18 -4.74
C ASP A 182 -21.22 -23.54 -3.92
N PRO A 183 -21.11 -23.46 -2.58
CA PRO A 183 -22.10 -22.82 -1.72
C PRO A 183 -22.39 -21.35 -2.06
N LYS A 184 -21.49 -20.67 -2.79
CA LYS A 184 -21.74 -19.31 -3.30
C LYS A 184 -22.96 -19.24 -4.21
N TRP A 185 -23.32 -20.32 -4.89
CA TRP A 185 -24.51 -20.37 -5.73
C TRP A 185 -25.81 -20.23 -4.94
N ASP A 186 -25.81 -20.55 -3.64
CA ASP A 186 -27.01 -20.54 -2.80
C ASP A 186 -27.31 -19.16 -2.21
N ASN A 187 -26.29 -18.31 -2.09
CA ASN A 187 -26.41 -16.93 -1.60
C ASN A 187 -26.26 -15.89 -2.71
N LYS A 188 -26.35 -16.31 -3.99
CA LYS A 188 -26.10 -15.45 -5.13
C LYS A 188 -27.22 -14.40 -5.28
N GLN A 189 -26.93 -13.16 -4.89
CA GLN A 189 -27.60 -12.01 -5.51
C GLN A 189 -27.03 -11.88 -6.93
N ASP A 190 -27.90 -11.71 -7.92
CA ASP A 190 -27.50 -11.49 -9.30
C ASP A 190 -26.58 -10.25 -9.41
N ASP A 191 -25.44 -10.41 -10.10
CA ASP A 191 -24.40 -9.37 -10.17
C ASP A 191 -24.89 -8.10 -10.85
N ALA A 192 -25.72 -8.24 -11.89
CA ALA A 192 -26.29 -7.08 -12.58
C ALA A 192 -27.26 -6.32 -11.65
N SER A 193 -28.02 -7.04 -10.83
CA SER A 193 -28.91 -6.45 -9.82
C SER A 193 -28.12 -5.70 -8.74
N PHE A 194 -27.03 -6.28 -8.24
CA PHE A 194 -26.13 -5.61 -7.28
C PHE A 194 -25.51 -4.35 -7.86
N ILE A 195 -24.95 -4.44 -9.08
CA ILE A 195 -24.30 -3.29 -9.72
C ILE A 195 -25.31 -2.16 -9.88
N LYS A 196 -26.50 -2.43 -10.41
CA LYS A 196 -27.55 -1.42 -10.58
C LYS A 196 -27.95 -0.76 -9.26
N GLU A 197 -28.07 -1.55 -8.20
CA GLU A 197 -28.39 -1.04 -6.86
C GLU A 197 -27.26 -0.15 -6.32
N PHE A 198 -26.01 -0.61 -6.41
CA PHE A 198 -24.83 0.15 -5.98
C PHE A 198 -24.70 1.46 -6.76
N GLU A 199 -24.80 1.42 -8.08
CA GLU A 199 -24.78 2.59 -8.97
C GLU A 199 -25.87 3.61 -8.60
N LYS A 200 -27.10 3.15 -8.38
CA LYS A 200 -28.23 3.99 -7.98
C LYS A 200 -27.99 4.63 -6.61
N ASN A 201 -27.57 3.84 -5.63
CA ASN A 201 -27.39 4.31 -4.25
C ASN A 201 -26.20 5.28 -4.11
N LYS A 202 -25.11 5.00 -4.83
CA LYS A 202 -23.87 5.79 -4.77
C LYS A 202 -23.77 6.86 -5.86
N LYS A 203 -24.75 6.93 -6.76
CA LYS A 203 -24.82 7.89 -7.89
C LYS A 203 -23.55 7.86 -8.75
N LEU A 204 -23.10 6.67 -9.10
CA LEU A 204 -21.92 6.43 -9.92
C LEU A 204 -22.21 5.36 -10.98
N LYS A 205 -21.26 5.12 -11.88
CA LYS A 205 -21.34 4.05 -12.87
C LYS A 205 -20.16 3.10 -12.72
N ILE A 206 -20.43 1.81 -12.66
CA ILE A 206 -19.43 0.76 -12.73
C ILE A 206 -19.20 0.44 -14.21
N THR A 207 -17.95 0.46 -14.63
CA THR A 207 -17.56 0.12 -16.01
C THR A 207 -16.45 -0.91 -16.01
N ASP A 208 -16.25 -1.54 -17.15
CA ASP A 208 -15.12 -2.45 -17.40
C ASP A 208 -15.13 -3.64 -16.44
N THR A 209 -16.29 -4.28 -16.34
CA THR A 209 -16.44 -5.57 -15.67
C THR A 209 -16.27 -6.69 -16.70
N TYR A 210 -15.46 -7.69 -16.39
CA TYR A 210 -15.16 -8.80 -17.31
C TYR A 210 -15.55 -10.13 -16.68
N ARG A 211 -16.15 -11.02 -17.46
CA ARG A 211 -16.45 -12.40 -17.08
C ARG A 211 -15.55 -13.35 -17.84
N GLN A 212 -15.03 -14.35 -17.15
CA GLN A 212 -14.25 -15.44 -17.73
C GLN A 212 -14.81 -16.79 -17.28
N ASN A 213 -15.14 -17.65 -18.23
CA ASN A 213 -15.50 -19.04 -17.93
C ASN A 213 -14.23 -19.83 -17.60
N ASN A 214 -14.28 -20.60 -16.52
CA ASN A 214 -13.18 -21.42 -16.03
C ASN A 214 -13.49 -22.91 -16.05
N GLY A 215 -14.74 -23.30 -16.28
CA GLY A 215 -15.16 -24.71 -16.36
C GLY A 215 -16.51 -24.86 -17.06
N LYS A 216 -16.92 -26.12 -17.28
CA LYS A 216 -18.08 -26.49 -18.11
C LYS A 216 -19.40 -26.52 -17.33
N GLU A 217 -19.34 -26.45 -16.01
CA GLU A 217 -20.47 -26.63 -15.09
C GLU A 217 -20.89 -25.31 -14.44
N GLY A 218 -20.60 -24.19 -15.12
CA GLY A 218 -20.95 -22.84 -14.68
C GLY A 218 -19.82 -22.10 -13.96
N GLU A 219 -18.63 -22.69 -13.83
CA GLU A 219 -17.49 -22.06 -13.16
C GLU A 219 -17.03 -20.83 -13.93
N HIS A 220 -16.98 -19.70 -13.24
CA HIS A 220 -16.53 -18.46 -13.84
C HIS A 220 -15.94 -17.52 -12.79
N ALA A 221 -15.11 -16.60 -13.25
CA ALA A 221 -14.66 -15.46 -12.49
C ALA A 221 -15.24 -14.18 -13.08
N ILE A 222 -15.60 -13.24 -12.21
CA ILE A 222 -15.97 -11.87 -12.56
C ILE A 222 -14.87 -10.96 -12.03
N TYR A 223 -14.24 -10.24 -12.93
CA TYR A 223 -13.17 -9.30 -12.65
C TYR A 223 -13.73 -7.88 -12.69
N TYR A 224 -13.62 -7.19 -11.57
CA TYR A 224 -14.04 -5.80 -11.42
C TYR A 224 -12.79 -4.91 -11.46
N THR A 225 -12.63 -4.18 -12.57
CA THR A 225 -11.54 -3.21 -12.73
C THR A 225 -11.85 -1.89 -12.03
N LEU A 226 -13.13 -1.58 -11.82
CA LEU A 226 -13.61 -0.35 -11.17
C LEU A 226 -12.94 0.90 -11.76
N SER A 227 -12.80 0.88 -13.09
CA SER A 227 -12.26 2.00 -13.86
C SER A 227 -13.12 3.24 -13.67
N GLY A 228 -12.49 4.41 -13.62
CA GLY A 228 -13.20 5.69 -13.43
C GLY A 228 -13.72 5.97 -12.02
N LEU A 229 -13.65 5.00 -11.08
CA LEU A 229 -13.97 5.23 -9.68
C LEU A 229 -12.78 5.84 -8.91
N THR A 230 -13.06 6.62 -7.87
CA THR A 230 -12.04 7.03 -6.90
C THR A 230 -11.65 5.86 -6.00
N SER A 231 -10.48 5.91 -5.37
CA SER A 231 -10.03 4.84 -4.47
C SER A 231 -11.04 4.57 -3.33
N LEU A 232 -11.67 5.62 -2.78
CA LEU A 232 -12.72 5.46 -1.75
C LEU A 232 -13.94 4.71 -2.29
N GLN A 233 -14.39 5.02 -3.51
CA GLN A 233 -15.50 4.31 -4.16
C GLN A 233 -15.12 2.85 -4.46
N ARG A 234 -13.88 2.60 -4.87
CA ARG A 234 -13.36 1.24 -5.07
C ARG A 234 -13.40 0.43 -3.78
N LEU A 235 -12.90 0.99 -2.67
CA LEU A 235 -12.94 0.33 -1.37
C LEU A 235 -14.38 0.09 -0.89
N SER A 236 -15.28 1.06 -1.04
CA SER A 236 -16.71 0.90 -0.72
C SER A 236 -17.33 -0.24 -1.53
N PHE A 237 -17.06 -0.32 -2.83
CA PHE A 237 -17.54 -1.39 -3.70
C PHE A 237 -17.04 -2.76 -3.23
N ILE A 238 -15.74 -2.89 -2.95
CA ILE A 238 -15.13 -4.16 -2.51
C ILE A 238 -15.81 -4.67 -1.22
N LEU A 239 -16.01 -3.78 -0.23
CA LEU A 239 -16.63 -4.14 1.04
C LEU A 239 -18.10 -4.51 0.87
N GLU A 240 -18.87 -3.71 0.12
CA GLU A 240 -20.29 -4.02 -0.12
C GLU A 240 -20.47 -5.30 -0.94
N LYS A 241 -19.61 -5.54 -1.93
CA LYS A 241 -19.63 -6.78 -2.72
C LYS A 241 -19.28 -8.00 -1.85
N LYS A 242 -18.25 -7.90 -0.98
CA LYS A 242 -17.92 -8.94 0.01
C LYS A 242 -19.08 -9.22 0.97
N SER A 243 -19.86 -8.19 1.35
CA SER A 243 -20.99 -8.34 2.27
C SER A 243 -22.10 -9.24 1.72
N GLN A 244 -22.21 -9.41 0.40
CA GLN A 244 -23.24 -10.25 -0.20
C GLN A 244 -23.12 -11.73 0.17
N GLY A 245 -21.90 -12.19 0.48
CA GLY A 245 -21.67 -13.55 0.97
C GLY A 245 -22.17 -13.80 2.39
N ILE A 246 -22.64 -12.77 3.10
CA ILE A 246 -23.10 -12.88 4.49
C ILE A 246 -24.60 -13.17 4.52
N THR A 247 -24.97 -14.36 5.00
CA THR A 247 -26.37 -14.74 5.18
C THR A 247 -27.09 -13.79 6.15
N ASN A 248 -28.29 -13.33 5.77
CA ASN A 248 -29.12 -12.38 6.50
C ASN A 248 -28.44 -11.01 6.74
N LYS A 249 -27.70 -10.50 5.75
CA LYS A 249 -26.97 -9.22 5.83
C LYS A 249 -27.83 -8.05 6.32
N GLU A 250 -29.10 -7.97 5.89
CA GLU A 250 -30.05 -6.90 6.24
C GLU A 250 -30.38 -6.85 7.74
N LYS A 251 -30.11 -7.93 8.48
CA LYS A 251 -30.41 -8.05 9.92
C LYS A 251 -29.15 -7.93 10.79
N LYS A 252 -28.00 -7.60 10.20
CA LYS A 252 -26.69 -7.63 10.87
C LYS A 252 -25.97 -6.30 10.66
N ASP A 253 -25.37 -5.80 11.73
CA ASP A 253 -24.33 -4.77 11.63
C ASP A 253 -23.04 -5.43 11.14
N ILE A 254 -22.74 -5.26 9.86
CA ILE A 254 -21.59 -5.90 9.22
C ILE A 254 -20.32 -5.12 9.55
N VAL A 255 -19.50 -5.70 10.42
CA VAL A 255 -18.15 -5.21 10.68
C VAL A 255 -17.15 -6.19 10.10
N PHE A 256 -16.44 -5.77 9.05
CA PHE A 256 -15.37 -6.57 8.47
C PHE A 256 -14.17 -6.62 9.40
N ALA A 257 -13.55 -7.79 9.52
CA ALA A 257 -12.23 -7.90 10.12
C ALA A 257 -11.25 -6.98 9.36
N PRO A 258 -10.37 -6.24 10.07
CA PRO A 258 -9.45 -5.30 9.44
C PRO A 258 -8.60 -5.94 8.34
N GLN A 259 -8.65 -5.37 7.14
CA GLN A 259 -8.01 -5.90 5.94
C GLN A 259 -7.32 -4.80 5.13
N ILE A 260 -6.29 -5.21 4.39
CA ILE A 260 -5.72 -4.41 3.30
C ILE A 260 -6.15 -5.06 1.99
N PHE A 261 -6.52 -4.23 1.04
CA PHE A 261 -6.79 -4.59 -0.33
C PHE A 261 -5.72 -3.99 -1.23
N THR A 262 -5.25 -4.77 -2.19
CA THR A 262 -4.33 -4.33 -3.25
C THR A 262 -4.90 -4.77 -4.60
N PRO A 263 -4.80 -3.95 -5.65
CA PRO A 263 -5.10 -4.40 -6.99
C PRO A 263 -4.10 -5.47 -7.44
N HIS A 264 -4.53 -6.36 -8.33
CA HIS A 264 -3.69 -7.39 -8.92
C HIS A 264 -3.89 -7.43 -10.44
N PHE A 265 -2.94 -8.03 -11.14
CA PHE A 265 -3.01 -8.18 -12.58
C PHE A 265 -3.53 -9.56 -13.00
N VAL A 266 -4.42 -9.56 -14.00
CA VAL A 266 -4.92 -10.78 -14.64
C VAL A 266 -4.61 -10.70 -16.14
N LYS A 267 -4.08 -11.78 -16.72
CA LYS A 267 -3.82 -11.86 -18.16
C LYS A 267 -5.14 -11.83 -18.94
N ILE A 268 -5.24 -10.99 -19.96
CA ILE A 268 -6.42 -10.93 -20.82
C ILE A 268 -6.44 -12.14 -21.76
N GLU A 269 -7.39 -13.05 -21.56
CA GLU A 269 -7.66 -14.15 -22.47
C GLU A 269 -8.58 -13.69 -23.60
N LYS A 270 -8.10 -13.69 -24.84
CA LYS A 270 -8.82 -13.14 -26.00
C LYS A 270 -9.59 -14.18 -26.82
N GLU A 271 -9.24 -15.46 -26.65
CA GLU A 271 -9.69 -16.56 -27.52
C GLU A 271 -10.05 -17.81 -26.71
N GLY A 272 -10.75 -18.73 -27.38
CA GLY A 272 -11.14 -20.01 -26.81
C GLY A 272 -12.22 -19.94 -25.73
N PHE A 273 -12.41 -21.08 -25.04
CA PHE A 273 -13.44 -21.25 -24.01
C PHE A 273 -13.29 -20.28 -22.83
N ARG A 274 -12.05 -19.90 -22.52
CA ARG A 274 -11.70 -19.00 -21.40
C ARG A 274 -11.62 -17.53 -21.80
N LYS A 275 -12.11 -17.16 -22.99
CA LYS A 275 -12.14 -15.77 -23.45
C LYS A 275 -12.86 -14.89 -22.42
N MET A 276 -12.26 -13.74 -22.12
CA MET A 276 -12.88 -12.71 -21.31
C MET A 276 -13.92 -11.94 -22.12
N ILE A 277 -15.12 -11.78 -21.54
CA ILE A 277 -16.23 -11.05 -22.12
C ILE A 277 -16.53 -9.86 -21.23
N LYS A 278 -16.54 -8.64 -21.79
CA LYS A 278 -16.99 -7.46 -21.07
C LYS A 278 -18.50 -7.55 -20.84
N VAL A 279 -18.94 -7.38 -19.59
CA VAL A 279 -20.34 -7.52 -19.19
C VAL A 279 -20.98 -6.21 -18.70
N ASN A 280 -20.17 -5.18 -18.43
CA ASN A 280 -20.62 -3.81 -18.15
C ASN A 280 -19.57 -2.79 -18.62
#